data_AF-A0A8S4H079-F1
#
_entry.id   AF-A0A8S4H079-F1
#
_cell.length_a   1.000
_cell.length_b   1.000
_cell.length_c   1.000
_cell.angle_alpha   90.00
_cell.angle_beta   90.00
_cell.angle_gamma   90.00
#
_symmetry.space_group_name_H-M   'P 1'
#
loop_
_entity.id
_entity.type
_entity.pdbx_description
1 polymer ?
#
loop_
_entity_poly.entity_id
_entity_poly.type
_entity_poly.pdbx_seq_one_letter_code
_entity_poly.pdbx_strand_id
1 'polypeptide(L)'
;MAPKKKQDVANDVRTKVSALKNKIAKAKQAGDDGKLETCQDKLQKCLNVAQKIGIAHEFQDAFALVGKQQRLSSGRVVRLVSDGGAPPVAGRVVGRFCVSDSADDGGQGTLFGGLAGHKRALPPTSSDGSIRRNVRTTPAEKQKRARRFQAGGGEGSVTVDFKRGDLDREYVRSAGDGHGDLRPVPVLRKALDHVRERWKTGATYDWACSNLKAIRQELTMHGHQGALVVRAYETHARFAIECGDWHEVGQCATILRDLYRNGSPGNQEEFAAYRVLYALERSNREALAALRNVPKGQLAHPYVKHAVGVCRAVVTRDHAGFFRLYADPPRMSAYLMDRLVPGVRRRALKALCMALMGTVPAVDISDHLAFETEADAVVYLRQEGLGKAVSESEDGPVLDVKAARPLLPPS
;
A
#
# COMPACT_ATOMS: atom_id res chain seq x y z
N MET A 1 -41.85 2.04 5.02
CA MET A 1 -42.65 0.80 4.85
C MET A 1 -43.04 0.27 6.21
N ALA A 2 -44.35 0.09 6.46
CA ALA A 2 -44.89 -0.34 7.75
C ALA A 2 -44.30 -1.69 8.24
N PRO A 3 -44.13 -1.89 9.56
CA PRO A 3 -43.47 -3.06 10.14
C PRO A 3 -44.13 -4.40 9.76
N LYS A 4 -45.46 -4.42 9.54
CA LYS A 4 -46.18 -5.63 9.09
C LYS A 4 -45.74 -6.13 7.70
N LYS A 5 -45.51 -5.23 6.75
CA LYS A 5 -45.10 -5.60 5.37
C LYS A 5 -43.70 -6.23 5.31
N LYS A 6 -42.81 -5.93 6.26
CA LYS A 6 -41.47 -6.54 6.30
C LYS A 6 -41.52 -7.98 6.82
N GLN A 7 -42.40 -8.26 7.77
CA GLN A 7 -42.55 -9.60 8.35
C GLN A 7 -43.18 -10.58 7.35
N ASP A 8 -44.17 -10.13 6.58
CA ASP A 8 -44.81 -10.95 5.55
C ASP A 8 -43.82 -11.36 4.46
N VAL A 9 -42.96 -10.43 4.03
CA VAL A 9 -41.91 -10.69 3.04
C VAL A 9 -40.84 -11.63 3.60
N ALA A 10 -40.48 -11.51 4.89
CA ALA A 10 -39.53 -12.42 5.52
C ALA A 10 -40.05 -13.87 5.60
N ASN A 11 -41.33 -14.05 5.91
CA ASN A 11 -41.97 -15.37 5.96
C ASN A 11 -42.11 -16.02 4.57
N ASP A 12 -42.40 -15.22 3.53
CA ASP A 12 -42.41 -15.68 2.15
C ASP A 12 -41.01 -16.14 1.69
N VAL A 13 -39.96 -15.38 2.04
CA VAL A 13 -38.56 -15.75 1.75
C VAL A 13 -38.16 -17.04 2.47
N ARG A 14 -38.50 -17.22 3.75
CA ARG A 14 -38.24 -18.47 4.50
C ARG A 14 -38.86 -19.69 3.81
N THR A 15 -40.13 -19.57 3.40
CA THR A 15 -40.88 -20.66 2.75
C THR A 15 -40.30 -21.00 1.37
N LYS A 16 -39.89 -20.00 0.60
CA LYS A 16 -39.25 -20.20 -0.71
C LYS A 16 -37.87 -20.85 -0.58
N VAL A 17 -37.07 -20.45 0.40
CA VAL A 17 -35.75 -21.04 0.65
C VAL A 17 -35.85 -22.50 1.05
N SER A 18 -36.74 -22.85 1.98
CA SER A 18 -36.93 -24.26 2.40
C SER A 18 -37.44 -25.15 1.25
N ALA A 19 -38.38 -24.67 0.44
CA ALA A 19 -38.87 -25.38 -0.73
C ALA A 19 -37.78 -25.61 -1.79
N LEU A 20 -36.90 -24.62 -2.01
CA LEU A 20 -35.79 -24.72 -2.97
C LEU A 20 -34.69 -25.66 -2.47
N LYS A 21 -34.39 -25.69 -1.16
CA LYS A 21 -33.48 -26.67 -0.56
C LYS A 21 -33.94 -28.11 -0.84
N ASN A 22 -35.23 -28.38 -0.64
CA ASN A 22 -35.81 -29.71 -0.91
C ASN A 22 -35.78 -30.08 -2.40
N LYS A 23 -36.02 -29.11 -3.29
CA LYS A 23 -35.92 -29.34 -4.75
C LYS A 23 -34.48 -29.61 -5.20
N ILE A 24 -33.49 -28.93 -4.62
CA ILE A 24 -32.07 -29.18 -4.88
C ILE A 24 -31.67 -30.57 -4.40
N ALA A 25 -32.12 -31.00 -3.21
CA ALA A 25 -31.85 -32.35 -2.71
C ALA A 25 -32.45 -33.43 -3.64
N LYS A 26 -33.69 -33.25 -4.09
CA LYS A 26 -34.34 -34.16 -5.06
C LYS A 26 -33.67 -34.16 -6.43
N ALA A 27 -33.23 -33.01 -6.94
CA ALA A 27 -32.52 -32.92 -8.22
C ALA A 27 -31.15 -33.62 -8.16
N LYS A 28 -30.42 -33.49 -7.03
CA LYS A 28 -29.16 -34.23 -6.81
C LYS A 28 -29.36 -35.74 -6.76
N GLN A 29 -30.43 -36.21 -6.13
CA GLN A 29 -30.76 -37.64 -6.09
C GLN A 29 -31.17 -38.19 -7.47
N ALA A 30 -31.73 -37.34 -8.34
CA ALA A 30 -32.15 -37.72 -9.68
C ALA A 30 -31.05 -37.58 -10.76
N GLY A 31 -29.88 -37.00 -10.44
CA GLY A 31 -28.79 -36.78 -11.40
C GLY A 31 -29.13 -35.80 -12.54
N ASP A 32 -30.12 -34.92 -12.34
CA ASP A 32 -30.59 -33.97 -13.36
C ASP A 32 -29.90 -32.61 -13.17
N ASP A 33 -28.72 -32.46 -13.79
CA ASP A 33 -27.85 -31.29 -13.66
C ASP A 33 -28.51 -29.98 -14.13
N GLY A 34 -29.38 -30.04 -15.15
CA GLY A 34 -30.10 -28.86 -15.66
C GLY A 34 -31.15 -28.32 -14.68
N LYS A 35 -31.90 -29.21 -14.01
CA LYS A 35 -32.82 -28.81 -12.94
C LYS A 35 -32.08 -28.33 -11.69
N LEU A 36 -30.93 -28.92 -11.39
CA LEU A 36 -30.09 -28.53 -10.27
C LEU A 36 -29.62 -27.07 -10.42
N GLU A 37 -29.05 -26.71 -11.57
CA GLU A 37 -28.56 -25.35 -11.86
C GLU A 37 -29.70 -24.32 -11.81
N THR A 38 -30.85 -24.65 -12.40
CA THR A 38 -32.04 -23.77 -12.38
C THR A 38 -32.56 -23.53 -10.95
N CYS A 39 -32.51 -24.55 -10.08
CA CYS A 39 -32.93 -24.41 -8.68
C CYS A 39 -31.91 -23.62 -7.85
N GLN A 40 -30.62 -23.78 -8.13
CA GLN A 40 -29.55 -23.01 -7.49
C GLN A 40 -29.62 -21.52 -7.84
N ASP A 41 -29.87 -21.15 -9.10
CA ASP A 41 -30.03 -19.75 -9.52
C ASP A 41 -31.26 -19.08 -8.87
N LYS A 42 -32.36 -19.83 -8.72
CA LYS A 42 -33.56 -19.36 -8.00
C LYS A 42 -33.29 -19.17 -6.50
N LEU A 43 -32.50 -20.06 -5.90
CA LEU A 43 -32.09 -19.96 -4.50
C LEU A 43 -31.20 -18.74 -4.28
N GLN A 44 -30.24 -18.47 -5.18
CA GLN A 44 -29.38 -17.28 -5.10
C GLN A 44 -30.17 -15.98 -5.13
N LYS A 45 -31.19 -15.88 -5.99
CA LYS A 45 -32.07 -14.71 -6.06
C LYS A 45 -32.83 -14.49 -4.75
N CYS A 46 -33.30 -15.55 -4.10
CA CYS A 46 -33.98 -15.46 -2.80
C CYS A 46 -33.01 -15.03 -1.68
N LEU A 47 -31.77 -15.53 -1.69
CA LEU A 47 -30.75 -15.17 -0.71
C LEU A 47 -30.29 -13.71 -0.84
N ASN A 48 -30.20 -13.17 -2.07
CA ASN A 48 -29.92 -11.74 -2.28
C ASN A 48 -31.07 -10.85 -1.74
N VAL A 49 -32.32 -11.31 -1.80
CA VAL A 49 -33.47 -10.62 -1.19
C VAL A 49 -33.39 -10.69 0.34
N ALA A 50 -33.01 -11.85 0.90
CA ALA A 50 -32.78 -12.02 2.35
C ALA A 50 -31.67 -11.09 2.88
N GLN A 51 -30.59 -10.89 2.12
CA GLN A 51 -29.52 -9.92 2.43
C GLN A 51 -30.03 -8.48 2.47
N LYS A 52 -30.87 -8.07 1.52
CA LYS A 52 -31.46 -6.71 1.50
C LYS A 52 -32.42 -6.45 2.66
N ILE A 53 -33.02 -7.50 3.23
CA ILE A 53 -33.97 -7.40 4.35
C ILE A 53 -33.26 -7.56 5.72
N GLY A 54 -32.01 -8.03 5.75
CA GLY A 54 -31.20 -8.17 6.96
C GLY A 54 -31.34 -9.51 7.70
N ILE A 55 -31.95 -10.52 7.06
CA ILE A 55 -32.19 -11.86 7.65
C ILE A 55 -31.23 -12.93 7.12
N ALA A 56 -30.11 -12.54 6.50
CA ALA A 56 -29.17 -13.46 5.85
C ALA A 56 -28.50 -14.47 6.81
N HIS A 57 -28.37 -14.11 8.10
CA HIS A 57 -27.78 -14.97 9.12
C HIS A 57 -28.58 -16.26 9.35
N GLU A 58 -29.90 -16.26 9.11
CA GLU A 58 -30.77 -17.44 9.26
C GLU A 58 -30.55 -18.50 8.17
N PHE A 59 -29.83 -18.18 7.09
CA PHE A 59 -29.74 -19.01 5.90
C PHE A 59 -28.31 -19.37 5.48
N GLN A 60 -27.35 -19.37 6.43
CA GLN A 60 -25.95 -19.72 6.15
C GLN A 60 -25.81 -21.08 5.44
N ASP A 61 -26.55 -22.10 5.88
CA ASP A 61 -26.54 -23.44 5.26
C ASP A 61 -27.10 -23.43 3.82
N ALA A 62 -27.93 -22.44 3.47
CA ALA A 62 -28.50 -22.32 2.13
C ALA A 62 -27.49 -21.77 1.12
N PHE A 63 -26.56 -20.92 1.56
CA PHE A 63 -25.48 -20.40 0.71
C PHE A 63 -24.54 -21.51 0.24
N ALA A 64 -24.32 -22.54 1.06
CA ALA A 64 -23.52 -23.71 0.69
C ALA A 64 -24.14 -24.55 -0.46
N LEU A 65 -25.44 -24.42 -0.72
CA LEU A 65 -26.15 -25.21 -1.72
C LEU A 65 -26.18 -24.57 -3.12
N VAL A 66 -25.87 -23.27 -3.23
CA VAL A 66 -25.78 -22.58 -4.52
C VAL A 66 -24.36 -22.73 -5.06
N GLY A 67 -24.14 -23.77 -5.86
CA GLY A 67 -22.85 -24.12 -6.46
C GLY A 67 -22.39 -23.22 -7.61
N LYS A 68 -22.64 -21.92 -7.57
CA LYS A 68 -21.98 -20.93 -8.43
C LYS A 68 -21.33 -19.89 -7.55
N GLN A 69 -20.02 -19.72 -7.75
CA GLN A 69 -19.17 -18.73 -7.11
C GLN A 69 -19.76 -17.32 -7.21
N GLN A 70 -20.62 -16.93 -6.27
CA GLN A 70 -20.58 -15.58 -5.79
C GLN A 70 -19.30 -15.47 -4.97
N ARG A 71 -18.30 -14.82 -5.58
CA ARG A 71 -17.27 -14.08 -4.86
C ARG A 71 -17.97 -13.13 -3.87
N LEU A 72 -18.32 -13.64 -2.71
CA LEU A 72 -18.28 -12.84 -1.51
C LEU A 72 -16.80 -12.53 -1.29
N SER A 73 -16.51 -11.24 -1.29
CA SER A 73 -15.31 -10.66 -0.72
C SER A 73 -14.95 -11.37 0.59
N SER A 74 -13.68 -11.76 0.70
CA SER A 74 -13.05 -12.60 1.73
C SER A 74 -13.16 -14.12 1.50
N GLY A 75 -12.02 -14.72 1.11
CA GLY A 75 -11.83 -16.17 0.98
C GLY A 75 -11.45 -16.63 -0.43
N ARG A 76 -10.14 -16.76 -0.70
CA ARG A 76 -9.59 -17.39 -1.91
C ARG A 76 -9.73 -18.92 -1.79
N VAL A 77 -10.35 -19.56 -2.76
CA VAL A 77 -10.07 -20.97 -3.12
C VAL A 77 -9.15 -20.95 -4.33
N VAL A 78 -7.94 -21.45 -4.14
CA VAL A 78 -6.91 -21.64 -5.16
C VAL A 78 -7.25 -22.91 -5.94
N ARG A 79 -7.36 -22.80 -7.26
CA ARG A 79 -7.31 -23.94 -8.17
C ARG A 79 -5.84 -24.35 -8.29
N LEU A 80 -5.50 -25.55 -7.84
CA LEU A 80 -4.18 -26.14 -8.01
C LEU A 80 -3.91 -26.32 -9.51
N VAL A 81 -3.04 -25.47 -10.04
CA VAL A 81 -2.26 -25.74 -11.24
C VAL A 81 -0.82 -25.78 -10.75
N SER A 82 -0.19 -26.93 -10.99
CA SER A 82 1.20 -27.21 -10.64
C SER A 82 2.13 -26.21 -11.30
N ASP A 83 2.68 -25.27 -10.51
CA ASP A 83 4.02 -24.75 -10.73
C ASP A 83 4.53 -24.08 -9.44
N GLY A 84 5.79 -24.34 -9.11
CA GLY A 84 6.40 -23.99 -7.83
C GLY A 84 6.40 -22.49 -7.54
N GLY A 85 5.66 -22.09 -6.51
CA GLY A 85 5.68 -20.74 -5.96
C GLY A 85 5.10 -20.72 -4.54
N ALA A 86 5.88 -20.21 -3.58
CA ALA A 86 5.53 -20.17 -2.17
C ALA A 86 4.24 -19.34 -1.88
N PRO A 87 3.41 -19.74 -0.89
CA PRO A 87 2.20 -18.99 -0.53
C PRO A 87 2.49 -17.70 0.26
N PRO A 88 1.54 -16.74 0.31
CA PRO A 88 1.72 -15.47 1.01
C PRO A 88 1.75 -15.68 2.52
N VAL A 89 2.81 -15.18 3.15
CA VAL A 89 3.00 -15.15 4.61
C VAL A 89 2.06 -14.10 5.20
N ALA A 90 1.45 -14.40 6.35
CA ALA A 90 0.56 -13.51 7.08
C ALA A 90 1.22 -12.13 7.30
N GLY A 91 0.83 -11.18 6.46
CA GLY A 91 1.17 -9.77 6.60
C GLY A 91 0.02 -9.06 7.31
N ARG A 92 0.39 -8.14 8.20
CA ARG A 92 -0.51 -7.26 8.94
C ARG A 92 -1.52 -6.63 7.96
N VAL A 93 -2.81 -6.62 8.32
CA VAL A 93 -3.85 -5.91 7.54
C VAL A 93 -3.66 -4.42 7.73
N VAL A 94 -2.74 -3.82 6.97
CA VAL A 94 -2.62 -2.37 6.87
C VAL A 94 -3.70 -1.91 5.90
N GLY A 95 -4.73 -1.25 6.45
CA GLY A 95 -5.80 -0.65 5.66
C GLY A 95 -5.26 0.27 4.56
N ARG A 96 -6.06 0.45 3.50
CA ARG A 96 -5.74 1.26 2.33
C ARG A 96 -5.07 2.58 2.73
N PHE A 97 -3.81 2.78 2.35
CA PHE A 97 -3.05 3.93 2.85
C PHE A 97 -3.63 5.23 2.23
N CYS A 98 -4.12 6.12 3.08
CA CYS A 98 -4.61 7.42 2.66
C CYS A 98 -3.47 8.25 2.07
N VAL A 99 -3.54 8.55 0.77
CA VAL A 99 -2.62 9.50 0.12
C VAL A 99 -2.97 10.92 0.57
N SER A 100 -2.55 11.30 1.78
CA SER A 100 -2.50 12.69 2.22
C SER A 100 -1.12 13.25 1.87
N ASP A 101 -1.10 14.18 0.91
CA ASP A 101 0.07 15.02 0.66
C ASP A 101 0.17 16.01 1.83
N SER A 102 1.05 15.74 2.81
CA SER A 102 1.51 16.77 3.74
C SER A 102 2.67 17.50 3.08
N ALA A 103 2.34 18.43 2.19
CA ALA A 103 3.26 19.46 1.74
C ALA A 103 3.06 20.68 2.65
N ASP A 104 3.81 20.72 3.75
CA ASP A 104 4.25 21.94 4.44
C ASP A 104 5.10 21.50 5.64
N ASP A 105 6.41 21.37 5.41
CA ASP A 105 7.39 21.51 6.50
C ASP A 105 8.55 22.36 5.97
N GLY A 106 8.37 23.68 6.08
CA GLY A 106 9.39 24.68 5.78
C GLY A 106 10.44 24.69 6.87
N GLY A 107 11.51 23.92 6.68
CA GLY A 107 12.72 24.02 7.49
C GLY A 107 13.42 25.37 7.28
N GLN A 108 13.29 26.28 8.24
CA GLN A 108 14.24 27.39 8.38
C GLN A 108 15.52 26.88 9.05
N GLY A 109 16.54 26.65 8.23
CA GLY A 109 17.90 26.38 8.69
C GLY A 109 18.50 27.62 9.33
N THR A 110 18.86 27.50 10.61
CA THR A 110 19.70 28.44 11.33
C THR A 110 21.16 28.17 10.97
N LEU A 111 21.79 29.09 10.24
CA LEU A 111 23.24 29.18 10.06
C LEU A 111 23.72 30.33 10.93
N PHE A 112 24.66 30.09 11.84
CA PHE A 112 25.80 31.00 12.06
C PHE A 112 26.85 30.30 12.94
N GLY A 113 28.08 30.26 12.43
CA GLY A 113 29.28 29.99 13.21
C GLY A 113 30.12 31.27 13.33
N GLY A 114 30.98 31.30 14.36
CA GLY A 114 32.28 31.98 14.29
C GLY A 114 32.40 33.40 14.88
N LEU A 115 32.78 33.44 16.16
CA LEU A 115 33.74 34.34 16.83
C LEU A 115 34.40 35.50 16.03
N ALA A 116 34.34 36.71 16.59
CA ALA A 116 35.49 37.58 16.96
C ALA A 116 35.00 39.03 17.24
N GLY A 117 35.46 39.65 18.33
CA GLY A 117 35.09 41.02 18.71
C GLY A 117 36.18 42.04 18.45
N HIS A 118 35.84 43.33 18.37
CA HIS A 118 36.56 44.44 19.03
C HIS A 118 35.83 45.80 18.87
N LYS A 119 36.18 46.70 19.78
CA LYS A 119 35.55 47.94 20.26
C LYS A 119 35.54 49.15 19.30
N ARG A 120 34.77 50.18 19.72
CA ARG A 120 34.81 51.65 19.43
C ARG A 120 34.15 52.12 18.11
N ALA A 121 33.47 53.27 18.01
CA ALA A 121 33.10 54.38 18.90
C ALA A 121 31.91 55.17 18.29
N LEU A 122 31.18 55.93 19.11
CA LEU A 122 30.19 56.99 18.81
C LEU A 122 30.84 58.38 19.06
N PRO A 123 30.22 59.58 18.89
CA PRO A 123 28.91 60.06 18.33
C PRO A 123 29.13 61.31 17.39
N PRO A 124 28.30 62.38 17.20
CA PRO A 124 26.96 62.72 17.75
C PRO A 124 25.90 63.46 16.87
N THR A 125 24.67 63.52 17.45
CA THR A 125 23.59 64.58 17.39
C THR A 125 22.86 64.85 16.06
N SER A 126 21.55 65.13 15.96
CA SER A 126 20.55 65.73 16.87
C SER A 126 19.10 65.38 16.46
N SER A 127 18.16 65.56 17.41
CA SER A 127 16.70 65.84 17.28
C SER A 127 15.81 64.86 16.49
N ASP A 128 14.67 64.35 16.97
CA ASP A 128 13.63 65.01 17.74
C ASP A 128 12.67 63.97 18.39
N GLY A 129 12.13 64.36 19.54
CA GLY A 129 10.83 64.02 20.15
C GLY A 129 10.13 62.65 20.00
N SER A 130 9.95 62.02 21.18
CA SER A 130 8.65 61.57 21.72
C SER A 130 8.36 60.06 21.83
N ILE A 131 8.00 59.71 23.06
CA ILE A 131 7.56 58.43 23.60
C ILE A 131 6.09 58.20 23.21
N ARG A 132 5.71 56.98 22.77
CA ARG A 132 4.57 56.18 23.32
C ARG A 132 4.20 54.93 22.49
N ARG A 133 4.26 53.78 23.19
CA ARG A 133 3.26 52.71 23.33
C ARG A 133 2.53 52.14 22.09
N ASN A 134 2.69 50.82 21.94
CA ASN A 134 1.77 49.83 21.40
C ASN A 134 0.40 50.34 20.93
N VAL A 135 0.18 50.29 19.61
CA VAL A 135 -1.15 50.25 19.01
C VAL A 135 -1.38 48.85 18.45
N ARG A 136 -2.31 48.13 19.08
CA ARG A 136 -2.91 46.90 18.51
C ARG A 136 -3.66 47.30 17.24
N THR A 137 -3.20 46.86 16.08
CA THR A 137 -3.97 46.95 14.84
C THR A 137 -5.17 46.00 14.92
N THR A 138 -6.36 46.51 14.64
CA THR A 138 -7.61 45.75 14.70
C THR A 138 -7.73 44.77 13.51
N PRO A 139 -8.54 43.71 13.61
CA PRO A 139 -8.66 42.67 12.58
C PRO A 139 -9.06 43.17 11.18
N ALA A 140 -9.70 44.34 11.11
CA ALA A 140 -10.19 44.93 9.86
C ALA A 140 -9.07 45.44 8.93
N GLU A 141 -7.93 45.87 9.46
CA GLU A 141 -6.80 46.38 8.64
C GLU A 141 -5.95 45.26 8.03
N LYS A 142 -5.91 44.08 8.68
CA LYS A 142 -5.32 42.85 8.09
C LYS A 142 -6.09 42.41 6.84
N GLN A 143 -7.40 42.61 6.81
CA GLN A 143 -8.27 42.18 5.73
C GLN A 143 -8.18 43.08 4.48
N LYS A 144 -7.78 44.35 4.64
CA LYS A 144 -7.59 45.31 3.53
C LYS A 144 -6.25 45.10 2.80
N ARG A 145 -5.21 44.60 3.48
CA ARG A 145 -3.94 44.19 2.85
C ARG A 145 -4.07 42.86 2.08
N ALA A 146 -4.87 41.92 2.58
CA ALA A 146 -5.14 40.65 1.89
C ALA A 146 -5.87 40.85 0.54
N ARG A 147 -6.71 41.89 0.42
CA ARG A 147 -7.42 42.22 -0.83
C ARG A 147 -6.53 42.89 -1.89
N ARG A 148 -5.38 43.45 -1.51
CA ARG A 148 -4.45 44.10 -2.46
C ARG A 148 -3.48 43.12 -3.14
N PHE A 149 -3.37 41.89 -2.63
CA PHE A 149 -2.59 40.80 -3.23
C PHE A 149 -3.41 39.91 -4.18
N GLN A 150 -4.72 40.15 -4.31
CA GLN A 150 -5.61 39.43 -5.25
C GLN A 150 -5.88 40.18 -6.56
N ALA A 151 -5.25 41.33 -6.78
CA ALA A 151 -5.40 42.11 -8.01
C ALA A 151 -4.05 42.24 -8.73
N GLY A 152 -3.66 41.20 -9.47
CA GLY A 152 -2.49 41.23 -10.34
C GLY A 152 -2.02 39.84 -10.74
N GLY A 153 -2.49 39.37 -11.90
CA GLY A 153 -2.03 38.11 -12.50
C GLY A 153 -3.17 37.32 -13.15
N GLY A 154 -3.83 37.92 -14.14
CA GLY A 154 -4.79 37.20 -14.97
C GLY A 154 -4.07 36.25 -15.92
N GLU A 155 -3.85 35.00 -15.51
CA GLU A 155 -3.80 33.90 -16.45
C GLU A 155 -5.25 33.45 -16.68
N GLY A 156 -5.71 33.56 -17.93
CA GLY A 156 -7.07 33.19 -18.31
C GLY A 156 -7.36 31.74 -17.97
N SER A 157 -8.07 31.51 -16.86
CA SER A 157 -8.72 30.23 -16.59
C SER A 157 -9.88 30.10 -17.57
N VAL A 158 -9.62 29.45 -18.70
CA VAL A 158 -10.70 28.91 -19.53
C VAL A 158 -11.36 27.83 -18.69
N THR A 159 -12.52 28.13 -18.11
CA THR A 159 -13.40 27.14 -17.51
C THR A 159 -14.02 26.33 -18.64
N VAL A 160 -13.28 25.35 -19.13
CA VAL A 160 -13.85 24.32 -19.98
C VAL A 160 -14.68 23.41 -19.07
N ASP A 161 -15.98 23.35 -19.32
CA ASP A 161 -16.90 22.43 -18.67
C ASP A 161 -16.56 21.01 -19.13
N PHE A 162 -16.03 20.18 -18.22
CA PHE A 162 -15.72 18.78 -18.50
C PHE A 162 -16.78 17.88 -17.88
N LYS A 163 -17.26 16.89 -18.62
CA LYS A 163 -18.21 15.88 -18.12
C LYS A 163 -17.46 14.83 -17.32
N ARG A 164 -18.13 14.18 -16.36
CA ARG A 164 -17.53 13.12 -15.51
C ARG A 164 -16.96 11.95 -16.32
N GLY A 165 -17.50 11.69 -17.52
CA GLY A 165 -16.99 10.69 -18.46
C GLY A 165 -15.64 11.03 -19.09
N ASP A 166 -15.20 12.29 -19.03
CA ASP A 166 -13.92 12.73 -19.62
C ASP A 166 -12.72 12.46 -18.68
N LEU A 167 -13.00 12.11 -17.42
CA LEU A 167 -11.98 11.85 -16.38
C LEU A 167 -11.48 10.41 -16.41
N ASP A 168 -12.35 9.46 -16.77
CA ASP A 168 -12.03 8.04 -16.87
C ASP A 168 -11.61 7.72 -18.31
N ARG A 169 -10.38 7.22 -18.50
CA ARG A 169 -9.92 6.77 -19.82
C ARG A 169 -9.10 5.50 -19.68
N GLU A 170 -9.46 4.49 -20.47
CA GLU A 170 -8.73 3.24 -20.52
C GLU A 170 -7.40 3.42 -21.29
N TYR A 171 -6.36 2.74 -20.82
CA TYR A 171 -5.04 2.78 -21.45
C TYR A 171 -5.03 2.03 -22.79
N VAL A 172 -4.55 2.69 -23.84
CA VAL A 172 -4.39 2.12 -25.18
C VAL A 172 -2.90 1.99 -25.50
N ARG A 173 -2.44 0.75 -25.73
CA ARG A 173 -1.02 0.42 -25.96
C ARG A 173 -0.46 0.95 -27.29
N SER A 174 -1.32 1.16 -28.29
CA SER A 174 -0.89 1.55 -29.64
C SER A 174 -0.65 3.06 -29.73
N ALA A 175 0.58 3.44 -30.10
CA ALA A 175 0.98 4.80 -30.47
C ALA A 175 0.53 5.20 -31.89
N GLY A 176 -0.62 4.70 -32.34
CA GLY A 176 -1.19 4.98 -33.65
C GLY A 176 -2.22 6.11 -33.61
N ASP A 177 -2.70 6.48 -34.78
CA ASP A 177 -3.78 7.38 -35.20
C ASP A 177 -5.15 7.21 -34.47
N GLY A 178 -5.22 6.34 -33.46
CA GLY A 178 -6.40 6.08 -32.63
C GLY A 178 -6.41 6.78 -31.25
N HIS A 179 -5.44 7.63 -30.93
CA HIS A 179 -5.57 8.53 -29.78
C HIS A 179 -6.61 9.60 -30.13
N GLY A 180 -7.89 9.36 -29.81
CA GLY A 180 -8.87 10.46 -29.80
C GLY A 180 -8.33 11.64 -28.99
N ASP A 181 -8.83 12.84 -29.25
CA ASP A 181 -8.23 14.12 -28.81
C ASP A 181 -7.60 14.07 -27.40
N LEU A 182 -6.37 14.59 -27.30
CA LEU A 182 -5.59 14.53 -26.07
C LEU A 182 -6.25 15.41 -25.00
N ARG A 183 -6.45 14.86 -23.80
CA ARG A 183 -7.07 15.63 -22.71
C ARG A 183 -6.15 16.79 -22.32
N PRO A 184 -6.65 18.04 -22.29
CA PRO A 184 -5.84 19.17 -21.84
C PRO A 184 -5.26 18.96 -20.44
N VAL A 185 -4.08 19.54 -20.17
CA VAL A 185 -3.37 19.41 -18.89
C VAL A 185 -4.25 19.71 -17.65
N PRO A 186 -5.17 20.72 -17.66
CA PRO A 186 -6.10 20.93 -16.55
C PRO A 186 -7.05 19.75 -16.29
N VAL A 187 -7.45 19.02 -17.33
CA VAL A 187 -8.27 17.80 -17.23
C VAL A 187 -7.45 16.66 -16.66
N LEU A 188 -6.22 16.48 -17.12
CA LEU A 188 -5.31 15.45 -16.63
C LEU A 188 -5.06 15.57 -15.12
N ARG A 189 -4.96 16.80 -14.63
CA ARG A 189 -4.88 17.09 -13.19
C ARG A 189 -6.13 16.61 -12.45
N LYS A 190 -7.31 16.98 -12.93
CA LYS A 190 -8.60 16.55 -12.36
C LYS A 190 -8.78 15.03 -12.44
N ALA A 191 -8.32 14.40 -13.52
CA ALA A 191 -8.38 12.95 -13.72
C ALA A 191 -7.49 12.22 -12.70
N LEU A 192 -6.27 12.72 -12.44
CA LEU A 192 -5.40 12.16 -11.41
C LEU A 192 -6.04 12.25 -10.02
N ASP A 193 -6.60 13.41 -9.68
CA ASP A 193 -7.28 13.59 -8.39
C ASP A 193 -8.55 12.71 -8.30
N HIS A 194 -9.27 12.51 -9.40
CA HIS A 194 -10.40 11.58 -9.47
C HIS A 194 -9.98 10.13 -9.21
N VAL A 195 -8.88 9.67 -9.81
CA VAL A 195 -8.33 8.33 -9.59
C VAL A 195 -7.92 8.15 -8.12
N ARG A 196 -7.28 9.15 -7.51
CA ARG A 196 -6.93 9.13 -6.08
C ARG A 196 -8.16 9.02 -5.19
N GLU A 197 -9.21 9.77 -5.48
CA GLU A 197 -10.42 9.74 -4.67
C GLU A 197 -11.14 8.40 -4.83
N ARG A 198 -11.27 7.90 -6.06
CA ARG A 198 -11.90 6.60 -6.31
C ARG A 198 -11.13 5.44 -5.68
N TRP A 199 -9.79 5.55 -5.59
CA TRP A 199 -8.94 4.59 -4.87
C TRP A 199 -9.37 4.49 -3.41
N LYS A 200 -9.53 5.63 -2.73
CA LYS A 200 -9.99 5.68 -1.33
C LYS A 200 -11.38 5.07 -1.17
N THR A 201 -12.29 5.31 -2.12
CA THR A 201 -13.66 4.79 -2.05
C THR A 201 -13.82 3.30 -2.40
N GLY A 202 -12.73 2.59 -2.75
CA GLY A 202 -12.83 1.14 -3.01
C GLY A 202 -12.55 0.69 -4.44
N ALA A 203 -11.99 1.51 -5.33
CA ALA A 203 -11.77 1.13 -6.73
C ALA A 203 -10.91 -0.14 -6.89
N THR A 204 -11.03 -0.83 -8.03
CA THR A 204 -10.16 -1.97 -8.35
C THR A 204 -8.79 -1.50 -8.84
N TYR A 205 -7.76 -2.30 -8.59
CA TYR A 205 -6.40 -2.02 -9.07
C TYR A 205 -6.32 -1.94 -10.59
N ASP A 206 -6.95 -2.86 -11.30
CA ASP A 206 -6.93 -2.89 -12.78
C ASP A 206 -7.46 -1.58 -13.39
N TRP A 207 -8.55 -1.05 -12.82
CA TRP A 207 -9.10 0.23 -13.24
C TRP A 207 -8.13 1.39 -12.95
N ALA A 208 -7.56 1.44 -11.74
CA ALA A 208 -6.65 2.52 -11.35
C ALA A 208 -5.34 2.48 -12.17
N CYS A 209 -4.76 1.29 -12.35
CA CYS A 209 -3.57 1.06 -13.15
C CYS A 209 -3.78 1.48 -14.61
N SER A 210 -4.92 1.10 -15.21
CA SER A 210 -5.26 1.50 -16.59
C SER A 210 -5.41 3.02 -16.71
N ASN A 211 -6.15 3.67 -15.81
CA ASN A 211 -6.31 5.13 -15.86
C ASN A 211 -4.99 5.88 -15.63
N LEU A 212 -4.15 5.42 -14.70
CA LEU A 212 -2.84 6.03 -14.46
C LEU A 212 -1.88 5.82 -15.63
N LYS A 213 -1.95 4.68 -16.32
CA LYS A 213 -1.21 4.47 -17.57
C LYS A 213 -1.66 5.43 -18.66
N ALA A 214 -2.97 5.61 -18.86
CA ALA A 214 -3.50 6.58 -19.80
C ALA A 214 -3.06 8.01 -19.48
N ILE A 215 -3.17 8.45 -18.22
CA ILE A 215 -2.74 9.77 -17.77
C ILE A 215 -1.23 9.99 -18.03
N ARG A 216 -0.38 9.02 -17.67
CA ARG A 216 1.08 9.12 -17.90
C ARG A 216 1.43 9.16 -19.38
N GLN A 217 0.73 8.38 -20.22
CA GLN A 217 0.93 8.36 -21.66
C GLN A 217 0.58 9.73 -22.26
N GLU A 218 -0.57 10.29 -21.92
CA GLU A 218 -1.01 11.60 -22.39
C GLU A 218 -0.05 12.72 -21.91
N LEU A 219 0.39 12.69 -20.65
CA LEU A 219 1.38 13.64 -20.14
C LEU A 219 2.72 13.57 -20.91
N THR A 220 3.14 12.36 -21.30
CA THR A 220 4.34 12.16 -22.13
C THR A 220 4.13 12.71 -23.54
N MET A 221 2.97 12.47 -24.15
CA MET A 221 2.64 12.97 -25.49
C MET A 221 2.54 14.50 -25.54
N HIS A 222 2.06 15.14 -24.47
CA HIS A 222 2.09 16.59 -24.33
C HIS A 222 3.52 17.16 -24.18
N GLY A 223 4.54 16.33 -23.97
CA GLY A 223 5.91 16.76 -23.73
C GLY A 223 6.08 17.50 -22.40
N HIS A 224 5.13 17.37 -21.47
CA HIS A 224 5.18 18.09 -20.20
C HIS A 224 6.25 17.46 -19.29
N GLN A 225 7.11 18.29 -18.71
CA GLN A 225 8.13 17.89 -17.73
C GLN A 225 7.95 18.80 -16.52
N GLY A 226 7.22 18.33 -15.51
CA GLY A 226 6.84 19.17 -14.38
C GLY A 226 6.25 18.39 -13.21
N ALA A 227 5.86 19.11 -12.16
CA ALA A 227 5.36 18.54 -10.91
C ALA A 227 4.15 17.61 -11.10
N LEU A 228 3.31 17.84 -12.13
CA LEU A 228 2.16 16.98 -12.42
C LEU A 228 2.58 15.57 -12.88
N VAL A 229 3.64 15.49 -13.70
CA VAL A 229 4.18 14.21 -14.19
C VAL A 229 4.75 13.42 -13.02
N VAL A 230 5.57 14.07 -12.19
CA VAL A 230 6.11 13.47 -10.96
C VAL A 230 4.97 12.94 -10.10
N ARG A 231 3.95 13.76 -9.79
CA ARG A 231 2.78 13.34 -9.00
C ARG A 231 2.05 12.13 -9.60
N ALA A 232 1.89 12.06 -10.92
CA ALA A 232 1.25 10.92 -11.58
C ALA A 232 2.07 9.63 -11.42
N TYR A 233 3.40 9.70 -11.62
CA TYR A 233 4.29 8.56 -11.41
C TYR A 233 4.40 8.15 -9.94
N GLU A 234 4.48 9.10 -9.01
CA GLU A 234 4.52 8.82 -7.57
C GLU A 234 3.23 8.13 -7.12
N THR A 235 2.07 8.64 -7.56
CA THR A 235 0.76 8.04 -7.21
C THR A 235 0.67 6.62 -7.74
N HIS A 236 1.08 6.39 -8.98
CA HIS A 236 1.04 5.05 -9.56
C HIS A 236 2.02 4.09 -8.89
N ALA A 237 3.23 4.54 -8.59
CA ALA A 237 4.19 3.74 -7.85
C ALA A 237 3.65 3.33 -6.46
N ARG A 238 3.01 4.25 -5.73
CA ARG A 238 2.39 3.95 -4.42
C ARG A 238 1.28 2.89 -4.55
N PHE A 239 0.40 3.02 -5.53
CA PHE A 239 -0.68 2.03 -5.75
C PHE A 239 -0.12 0.66 -6.15
N ALA A 240 0.92 0.65 -7.00
CA ALA A 240 1.59 -0.57 -7.41
C ALA A 240 2.32 -1.25 -6.23
N ILE A 241 2.94 -0.49 -5.32
CA ILE A 241 3.54 -1.02 -4.08
C ILE A 241 2.46 -1.67 -3.21
N GLU A 242 1.34 -0.97 -2.99
CA GLU A 242 0.23 -1.46 -2.16
C GLU A 242 -0.38 -2.76 -2.71
N CYS A 243 -0.46 -2.88 -4.03
CA CYS A 243 -1.00 -4.08 -4.70
C CYS A 243 0.06 -5.15 -5.00
N GLY A 244 1.33 -4.90 -4.72
CA GLY A 244 2.42 -5.83 -4.97
C GLY A 244 2.75 -6.04 -6.47
N ASP A 245 2.51 -5.06 -7.32
CA ASP A 245 2.86 -5.08 -8.76
C ASP A 245 4.29 -4.56 -8.99
N TRP A 246 5.26 -5.44 -8.80
CA TRP A 246 6.68 -5.11 -8.85
C TRP A 246 7.19 -4.70 -10.24
N HIS A 247 6.49 -5.12 -11.29
CA HIS A 247 6.83 -4.73 -12.64
C HIS A 247 6.55 -3.23 -12.84
N GLU A 248 5.34 -2.78 -12.48
CA GLU A 248 4.97 -1.37 -12.54
C GLU A 248 5.78 -0.51 -11.58
N VAL A 249 6.09 -1.00 -10.37
CA VAL A 249 6.98 -0.28 -9.43
C VAL A 249 8.35 -0.03 -10.06
N GLY A 250 8.94 -1.04 -10.71
CA GLY A 250 10.24 -0.91 -11.37
C GLY A 250 10.22 0.08 -12.53
N GLN A 251 9.17 0.06 -13.36
CA GLN A 251 8.97 1.04 -14.44
C GLN A 251 8.86 2.46 -13.89
N CYS A 252 8.01 2.67 -12.88
CA CYS A 252 7.82 3.99 -12.27
C CYS A 252 9.10 4.50 -11.61
N ALA A 253 9.82 3.64 -10.87
CA ALA A 253 11.05 4.01 -10.18
C ALA A 253 12.16 4.46 -11.14
N THR A 254 12.24 3.85 -12.33
CA THR A 254 13.22 4.23 -13.37
C THR A 254 12.92 5.63 -13.90
N ILE A 255 11.68 5.90 -14.28
CA ILE A 255 11.28 7.22 -14.79
C ILE A 255 11.39 8.30 -13.70
N LEU A 256 10.95 8.01 -12.47
CA LEU A 256 11.07 8.94 -11.33
C LEU A 256 12.52 9.31 -11.05
N ARG A 257 13.45 8.35 -11.12
CA ARG A 257 14.89 8.63 -10.98
C ARG A 257 15.37 9.67 -12.00
N ASP A 258 14.96 9.52 -13.25
CA ASP A 258 15.40 10.40 -14.33
C ASP A 258 14.73 11.79 -14.22
N LEU A 259 13.44 11.84 -13.82
CA LEU A 259 12.73 13.09 -13.51
C LEU A 259 13.40 13.87 -12.36
N TYR A 260 13.81 13.19 -11.29
CA TYR A 260 14.50 13.82 -10.16
C TYR A 260 15.92 14.27 -10.52
N ARG A 261 16.62 13.50 -11.37
CA ARG A 261 17.94 13.92 -11.89
C ARG A 261 17.84 15.20 -12.71
N ASN A 262 16.72 15.38 -13.42
CA ASN A 262 16.41 16.59 -14.19
C ASN A 262 15.92 17.76 -13.31
N GLY A 263 15.90 17.63 -11.98
CA GLY A 263 15.53 18.69 -11.05
C GLY A 263 14.03 18.87 -10.82
N SER A 264 13.21 17.87 -11.20
CA SER A 264 11.76 17.97 -10.97
C SER A 264 11.43 17.92 -9.47
N PRO A 265 10.54 18.80 -8.96
CA PRO A 265 10.15 18.80 -7.55
C PRO A 265 9.26 17.59 -7.23
N GLY A 266 9.46 16.99 -6.04
CA GLY A 266 8.71 15.83 -5.58
C GLY A 266 9.31 15.20 -4.32
N ASN A 267 8.86 13.99 -3.98
CA ASN A 267 9.26 13.24 -2.79
C ASN A 267 10.54 12.42 -3.05
N GLN A 268 11.65 13.09 -3.36
CA GLN A 268 12.88 12.43 -3.81
C GLN A 268 13.43 11.44 -2.77
N GLU A 269 13.39 11.79 -1.49
CA GLU A 269 13.93 11.02 -0.37
C GLU A 269 13.13 9.75 -0.10
N GLU A 270 11.79 9.82 -0.22
CA GLU A 270 10.91 8.66 -0.10
C GLU A 270 11.21 7.65 -1.22
N PHE A 271 11.24 8.11 -2.47
CA PHE A 271 11.47 7.23 -3.61
C PHE A 271 12.92 6.76 -3.73
N ALA A 272 13.88 7.49 -3.18
CA ALA A 272 15.25 7.02 -2.99
C ALA A 272 15.29 5.83 -2.02
N ALA A 273 14.59 5.92 -0.88
CA ALA A 273 14.47 4.82 0.08
C ALA A 273 13.78 3.59 -0.53
N TYR A 274 12.66 3.78 -1.23
CA TYR A 274 11.97 2.68 -1.91
C TYR A 274 12.83 2.02 -2.99
N ARG A 275 13.60 2.79 -3.75
CA ARG A 275 14.50 2.23 -4.77
C ARG A 275 15.58 1.34 -4.16
N VAL A 276 16.10 1.73 -3.00
CA VAL A 276 17.09 0.93 -2.26
C VAL A 276 16.48 -0.38 -1.76
N LEU A 277 15.29 -0.32 -1.14
CA LEU A 277 14.57 -1.52 -0.68
C LEU A 277 14.14 -2.41 -1.84
N TYR A 278 13.70 -1.83 -2.95
CA TYR A 278 13.34 -2.56 -4.17
C TYR A 278 14.54 -3.29 -4.77
N ALA A 279 15.71 -2.63 -4.83
CA ALA A 279 16.94 -3.23 -5.31
C ALA A 279 17.45 -4.35 -4.38
N LEU A 280 17.19 -4.23 -3.06
CA LEU A 280 17.56 -5.24 -2.06
C LEU A 280 16.80 -6.56 -2.23
N GLU A 281 15.56 -6.51 -2.71
CA GLU A 281 14.77 -7.71 -3.01
C GLU A 281 15.40 -8.55 -4.13
N ARG A 282 15.99 -7.88 -5.13
CA ARG A 282 16.67 -8.54 -6.25
C ARG A 282 18.04 -9.05 -5.88
N SER A 283 18.90 -8.19 -5.33
CA SER A 283 20.22 -8.60 -4.87
C SER A 283 20.88 -7.57 -3.94
N ASN A 284 21.75 -8.06 -3.04
CA ASN A 284 22.59 -7.19 -2.22
C ASN A 284 23.49 -6.27 -3.06
N ARG A 285 23.96 -6.74 -4.22
CA ARG A 285 24.82 -5.97 -5.13
C ARG A 285 24.06 -4.78 -5.73
N GLU A 286 22.82 -5.00 -6.17
CA GLU A 286 21.96 -3.93 -6.70
C GLU A 286 21.61 -2.91 -5.63
N ALA A 287 21.32 -3.34 -4.39
CA ALA A 287 21.08 -2.43 -3.28
C ALA A 287 22.27 -1.52 -2.99
N LEU A 288 23.49 -2.08 -2.95
CA LEU A 288 24.71 -1.29 -2.75
C LEU A 288 24.96 -0.31 -3.91
N ALA A 289 24.67 -0.72 -5.14
CA ALA A 289 24.74 0.18 -6.30
C ALA A 289 23.69 1.30 -6.22
N ALA A 290 22.47 0.99 -5.80
CA ALA A 290 21.40 1.97 -5.60
C ALA A 290 21.76 2.99 -4.50
N LEU A 291 22.36 2.53 -3.40
CA LEU A 291 22.85 3.38 -2.30
C LEU A 291 23.96 4.33 -2.75
N ARG A 292 24.90 3.86 -3.59
CA ARG A 292 25.96 4.72 -4.15
C ARG A 292 25.40 5.86 -5.01
N ASN A 293 24.25 5.65 -5.63
CA ASN A 293 23.56 6.64 -6.46
C ASN A 293 22.65 7.59 -5.65
N VAL A 294 22.57 7.43 -4.32
CA VAL A 294 21.84 8.37 -3.46
C VAL A 294 22.72 9.59 -3.17
N PRO A 295 22.24 10.82 -3.40
CA PRO A 295 22.97 12.03 -3.05
C PRO A 295 23.31 12.08 -1.56
N LYS A 296 24.54 12.50 -1.21
CA LYS A 296 25.01 12.55 0.19
C LYS A 296 24.11 13.39 1.11
N GLY A 297 23.52 14.47 0.59
CA GLY A 297 22.58 15.31 1.34
C GLY A 297 21.29 14.60 1.75
N GLN A 298 20.86 13.58 1.00
CA GLN A 298 19.63 12.83 1.28
C GLN A 298 19.85 11.67 2.27
N LEU A 299 21.11 11.28 2.52
CA LEU A 299 21.43 10.18 3.44
C LEU A 299 21.03 10.46 4.90
N ALA A 300 20.95 11.73 5.28
CA ALA A 300 20.52 12.15 6.60
C ALA A 300 19.00 12.03 6.81
N HIS A 301 18.22 11.92 5.73
CA HIS A 301 16.76 11.89 5.81
C HIS A 301 16.28 10.60 6.51
N PRO A 302 15.29 10.67 7.44
CA PRO A 302 14.80 9.51 8.18
C PRO A 302 14.42 8.31 7.30
N TYR A 303 13.78 8.55 6.16
CA TYR A 303 13.38 7.49 5.21
C TYR A 303 14.58 6.75 4.60
N VAL A 304 15.59 7.50 4.16
CA VAL A 304 16.80 6.93 3.56
C VAL A 304 17.65 6.23 4.63
N LYS A 305 17.74 6.83 5.83
CA LYS A 305 18.43 6.22 6.98
C LYS A 305 17.82 4.88 7.38
N HIS A 306 16.49 4.78 7.38
CA HIS A 306 15.78 3.52 7.60
C HIS A 306 16.13 2.49 6.53
N ALA A 307 16.02 2.84 5.23
CA ALA A 307 16.38 1.94 4.14
C ALA A 307 17.84 1.47 4.18
N VAL A 308 18.79 2.37 4.51
CA VAL A 308 20.20 2.04 4.75
C VAL A 308 20.34 1.07 5.92
N GLY A 309 19.61 1.29 7.01
CA GLY A 309 19.56 0.40 8.17
C GLY A 309 19.09 -1.00 7.80
N VAL A 310 18.04 -1.11 6.98
CA VAL A 310 17.52 -2.39 6.47
C VAL A 310 18.55 -3.08 5.59
N CYS A 311 19.17 -2.36 4.64
CA CYS A 311 20.25 -2.90 3.83
C CYS A 311 21.40 -3.43 4.68
N ARG A 312 21.85 -2.65 5.67
CA ARG A 312 22.91 -3.07 6.59
C ARG A 312 22.52 -4.35 7.31
N ALA A 313 21.32 -4.39 7.91
CA ALA A 313 20.83 -5.55 8.64
C ALA A 313 20.77 -6.82 7.76
N VAL A 314 20.32 -6.69 6.51
CA VAL A 314 20.25 -7.81 5.57
C VAL A 314 21.64 -8.32 5.15
N VAL A 315 22.59 -7.40 4.91
CA VAL A 315 23.97 -7.73 4.50
C VAL A 315 24.77 -8.33 5.66
N THR A 316 24.67 -7.76 6.86
CA THR A 316 25.37 -8.25 8.06
C THR A 316 24.68 -9.44 8.73
N ARG A 317 23.52 -9.88 8.19
CA ARG A 317 22.68 -10.94 8.77
C ARG A 317 22.22 -10.62 10.20
N ASP A 318 22.01 -9.34 10.51
CA ASP A 318 21.40 -8.90 11.76
C ASP A 318 19.88 -9.05 11.66
N HIS A 319 19.38 -10.23 12.01
CA HIS A 319 17.97 -10.58 11.94
C HIS A 319 17.13 -9.77 12.94
N ALA A 320 17.62 -9.60 14.18
CA ALA A 320 16.94 -8.83 15.21
C ALA A 320 16.85 -7.34 14.85
N GLY A 321 17.91 -6.76 14.28
CA GLY A 321 17.90 -5.41 13.73
C GLY A 321 16.90 -5.25 12.59
N PHE A 322 16.81 -6.23 11.68
CA PHE A 322 15.83 -6.20 10.60
C PHE A 322 14.39 -6.16 11.13
N PHE A 323 14.03 -7.05 12.06
CA PHE A 323 12.65 -7.09 12.60
C PHE A 323 12.31 -5.87 13.46
N ARG A 324 13.28 -5.27 14.17
CA ARG A 324 13.09 -3.96 14.82
C ARG A 324 12.76 -2.86 13.83
N LEU A 325 13.47 -2.81 12.70
CA LEU A 325 13.19 -1.84 11.63
C LEU A 325 11.88 -2.14 10.89
N TYR A 326 11.45 -3.40 10.88
CA TYR A 326 10.18 -3.82 10.31
C TYR A 326 8.98 -3.49 11.21
N ALA A 327 9.18 -3.36 12.53
CA ALA A 327 8.12 -3.02 13.48
C ALA A 327 7.63 -1.56 13.32
N ASP A 328 8.52 -0.63 12.96
CA ASP A 328 8.21 0.78 12.71
C ASP A 328 8.75 1.27 11.35
N PRO A 329 8.12 0.85 10.24
CA PRO A 329 8.55 1.23 8.90
C PRO A 329 7.95 2.59 8.47
N PRO A 330 8.73 3.49 7.87
CA PRO A 330 8.21 4.76 7.38
C PRO A 330 7.37 4.59 6.11
N ARG A 331 6.20 5.24 6.06
CA ARG A 331 5.27 5.26 4.90
C ARG A 331 4.99 3.84 4.37
N MET A 332 5.23 3.58 3.08
CA MET A 332 4.92 2.31 2.41
C MET A 332 6.11 1.33 2.41
N SER A 333 7.15 1.60 3.19
CA SER A 333 8.35 0.74 3.26
C SER A 333 8.02 -0.68 3.75
N ALA A 334 6.97 -0.83 4.57
CA ALA A 334 6.47 -2.12 5.04
C ALA A 334 6.22 -3.11 3.90
N TYR A 335 5.44 -2.69 2.89
CA TYR A 335 5.07 -3.52 1.74
C TYR A 335 6.27 -3.99 0.92
N LEU A 336 7.33 -3.18 0.85
CA LEU A 336 8.58 -3.55 0.19
C LEU A 336 9.37 -4.55 1.04
N MET A 337 9.39 -4.35 2.37
CA MET A 337 10.06 -5.25 3.31
C MET A 337 9.36 -6.60 3.47
N ASP A 338 8.04 -6.67 3.30
CA ASP A 338 7.26 -7.92 3.38
C ASP A 338 7.82 -9.01 2.48
N ARG A 339 8.36 -8.65 1.32
CA ARG A 339 9.00 -9.61 0.40
C ARG A 339 10.36 -10.10 0.88
N LEU A 340 11.05 -9.32 1.71
CA LEU A 340 12.33 -9.70 2.30
C LEU A 340 12.13 -10.63 3.51
N VAL A 341 11.01 -10.50 4.21
CA VAL A 341 10.70 -11.24 5.45
C VAL A 341 10.90 -12.76 5.30
N PRO A 342 10.36 -13.47 4.29
CA PRO A 342 10.56 -14.92 4.17
C PRO A 342 12.03 -15.32 4.05
N GLY A 343 12.81 -14.57 3.26
CA GLY A 343 14.23 -14.83 3.07
C GLY A 343 15.08 -14.48 4.29
N VAL A 344 14.67 -13.49 5.08
CA VAL A 344 15.30 -13.16 6.37
C VAL A 344 14.97 -14.22 7.41
N ARG A 345 13.69 -14.64 7.53
CA ARG A 345 13.23 -15.69 8.46
C ARG A 345 13.93 -17.02 8.21
N ARG A 346 14.05 -17.47 6.95
CA ARG A 346 14.76 -18.71 6.62
C ARG A 346 16.22 -18.68 7.03
N ARG A 347 16.91 -17.55 6.77
CA ARG A 347 18.32 -17.37 7.18
C ARG A 347 18.46 -17.32 8.70
N ALA A 348 17.54 -16.66 9.38
CA ALA A 348 17.51 -16.57 10.85
C ALA A 348 17.28 -17.94 11.48
N LEU A 349 16.31 -18.71 10.97
CA LEU A 349 16.03 -20.06 11.42
C LEU A 349 17.25 -20.98 11.24
N LYS A 350 17.91 -20.91 10.08
CA LYS A 350 19.14 -21.67 9.85
C LYS A 350 20.26 -21.28 10.82
N ALA A 351 20.44 -19.98 11.09
CA ALA A 351 21.42 -19.52 12.06
C ALA A 351 21.10 -20.00 13.49
N LEU A 352 19.83 -19.95 13.89
CA LEU A 352 19.34 -20.44 15.17
C LEU A 352 19.60 -21.94 15.34
N CYS A 353 19.27 -22.75 14.33
CA CYS A 353 19.53 -24.19 14.36
C CYS A 353 21.02 -24.55 14.39
N MET A 354 21.90 -23.69 13.87
CA MET A 354 23.35 -23.92 13.91
C MET A 354 23.98 -23.46 15.23
N ALA A 355 23.44 -22.41 15.86
CA ALA A 355 23.97 -21.84 17.10
C ALA A 355 23.48 -22.57 18.36
N LEU A 356 22.22 -23.02 18.37
CA LEU A 356 21.61 -23.66 19.54
C LEU A 356 21.77 -25.18 19.52
N MET A 357 21.70 -25.78 20.70
CA MET A 357 21.74 -27.22 20.91
C MET A 357 20.53 -27.68 21.72
N GLY A 358 20.03 -28.88 21.43
CA GLY A 358 18.88 -29.47 22.13
C GLY A 358 17.53 -29.02 21.56
N THR A 359 16.56 -28.82 22.45
CA THR A 359 15.18 -28.41 22.13
C THR A 359 14.99 -26.92 22.37
N VAL A 360 14.36 -26.23 21.43
CA VAL A 360 14.04 -24.79 21.54
C VAL A 360 12.53 -24.60 21.62
N PRO A 361 11.99 -23.93 22.65
CA PRO A 361 10.58 -23.58 22.74
C PRO A 361 10.08 -22.77 21.55
N ALA A 362 8.84 -23.00 21.13
CA ALA A 362 8.21 -22.23 20.06
C ALA A 362 8.07 -20.75 20.41
N VAL A 363 7.95 -20.40 21.71
CA VAL A 363 7.94 -19.02 22.23
C VAL A 363 9.21 -18.27 21.81
N ASP A 364 10.38 -18.86 22.06
CA ASP A 364 11.66 -18.25 21.70
C ASP A 364 11.79 -18.12 20.17
N ILE A 365 11.25 -19.09 19.43
CA ILE A 365 11.23 -19.05 17.97
C ILE A 365 10.31 -17.94 17.46
N SER A 366 9.13 -17.76 18.06
CA SER A 366 8.23 -16.66 17.71
C SER A 366 8.85 -15.31 18.00
N ASP A 367 9.53 -15.16 19.13
CA ASP A 367 10.20 -13.91 19.52
C ASP A 367 11.37 -13.60 18.59
N HIS A 368 12.22 -14.58 18.30
CA HIS A 368 13.38 -14.40 17.43
C HIS A 368 13.04 -14.17 15.95
N LEU A 369 11.94 -14.75 15.45
CA LEU A 369 11.50 -14.63 14.06
C LEU A 369 10.37 -13.60 13.86
N ALA A 370 10.01 -12.90 14.94
CA ALA A 370 8.95 -11.90 15.00
C ALA A 370 7.62 -12.44 14.42
N PHE A 371 7.15 -13.56 14.95
CA PHE A 371 5.78 -14.05 14.75
C PHE A 371 4.84 -13.45 15.80
N GLU A 372 3.57 -13.25 15.45
CA GLU A 372 2.57 -12.72 16.39
C GLU A 372 2.15 -13.78 17.41
N THR A 373 2.15 -15.05 17.01
CA THR A 373 1.78 -16.18 17.87
C THR A 373 2.73 -17.37 17.70
N GLU A 374 2.83 -18.20 18.74
CA GLU A 374 3.53 -19.49 18.68
C GLU A 374 2.93 -20.42 17.62
N ALA A 375 1.60 -20.37 17.44
CA ALA A 375 0.90 -21.15 16.44
C ALA A 375 1.37 -20.81 15.01
N ASP A 376 1.58 -19.53 14.71
CA ASP A 376 2.11 -19.09 13.42
C ASP A 376 3.55 -19.58 13.20
N ALA A 377 4.36 -19.57 14.26
CA ALA A 377 5.72 -20.10 14.21
C ALA A 377 5.70 -21.62 13.91
N VAL A 378 4.83 -22.39 14.55
CA VAL A 378 4.68 -23.84 14.29
C VAL A 378 4.20 -24.10 12.87
N VAL A 379 3.23 -23.33 12.37
CA VAL A 379 2.75 -23.42 10.98
C VAL A 379 3.91 -23.15 10.01
N TYR A 380 4.71 -22.12 10.27
CA TYR A 380 5.89 -21.81 9.45
C TYR A 380 6.93 -22.93 9.46
N LEU A 381 7.26 -23.50 10.63
CA LEU A 381 8.20 -24.62 10.74
C LEU A 381 7.71 -25.85 9.94
N ARG A 382 6.41 -26.14 9.96
CA ARG A 382 5.81 -27.21 9.14
C ARG A 382 5.95 -26.92 7.64
N GLN A 383 5.74 -25.69 7.21
CA GLN A 383 5.90 -25.26 5.81
C GLN A 383 7.35 -25.36 5.32
N GLU A 384 8.33 -25.07 6.18
CA GLU A 384 9.76 -25.21 5.87
C GLU A 384 10.26 -26.67 5.95
N GLY A 385 9.35 -27.64 6.15
CA GLY A 385 9.69 -29.08 6.17
C GLY A 385 10.21 -29.59 7.50
N LEU A 386 10.20 -28.78 8.55
CA LEU A 386 10.69 -29.13 9.89
C LEU A 386 9.61 -29.76 10.78
N GLY A 387 8.42 -30.06 10.26
CA GLY A 387 7.31 -30.60 11.05
C GLY A 387 7.64 -31.90 11.81
N LYS A 388 8.59 -32.71 11.32
CA LYS A 388 9.06 -33.93 11.99
C LYS A 388 9.98 -33.67 13.18
N ALA A 389 10.55 -32.48 13.26
CA ALA A 389 11.43 -32.04 14.36
C ALA A 389 10.67 -31.25 15.43
N VAL A 390 9.35 -31.04 15.27
CA VAL A 390 8.51 -30.37 16.26
C VAL A 390 7.82 -31.42 17.12
N SER A 391 7.97 -31.32 18.43
CA SER A 391 7.30 -32.17 19.43
C SER A 391 6.54 -31.32 20.44
N GLU A 392 5.56 -31.90 21.12
CA GLU A 392 4.85 -31.24 22.23
C GLU A 392 5.55 -31.56 23.55
N SER A 393 5.85 -30.52 24.33
CA SER A 393 6.38 -30.60 25.70
C SER A 393 5.32 -30.09 26.70
N GLU A 394 5.56 -30.27 28.00
CA GLU A 394 4.68 -29.76 29.06
C GLU A 394 4.47 -28.23 29.00
N ASP A 395 5.51 -27.50 28.56
CA ASP A 395 5.51 -26.03 28.41
C ASP A 395 5.09 -25.56 27.01
N GLY A 396 4.62 -26.45 26.13
CA GLY A 396 4.19 -26.12 24.78
C GLY A 396 5.04 -26.76 23.65
N PRO A 397 4.83 -26.35 22.38
CA PRO A 397 5.54 -26.93 21.25
C PRO A 397 7.03 -26.57 21.28
N VAL A 398 7.90 -27.55 21.04
CA VAL A 398 9.36 -27.40 21.02
C VAL A 398 9.94 -27.93 19.70
N LEU A 399 11.01 -27.29 19.22
CA LEU A 399 11.78 -27.70 18.04
C LEU A 399 13.05 -28.44 18.48
N ASP A 400 13.21 -29.71 18.10
CA ASP A 400 14.47 -30.42 18.20
C ASP A 400 15.43 -29.96 17.10
N VAL A 401 16.44 -29.19 17.51
CA VAL A 401 17.42 -28.60 16.61
C VAL A 401 18.30 -29.68 15.95
N LYS A 402 18.57 -30.80 16.64
CA LYS A 402 19.38 -31.89 16.10
C LYS A 402 18.64 -32.60 14.96
N ALA A 403 17.34 -32.83 15.12
CA ALA A 403 16.47 -33.37 14.08
C ALA A 403 16.21 -32.37 12.93
N ALA A 404 16.22 -31.06 13.21
CA ALA A 404 15.96 -30.01 12.23
C ALA A 404 17.16 -29.74 11.29
N ARG A 405 18.40 -29.79 11.79
CA ARG A 405 19.63 -29.50 11.00
C ARG A 405 19.72 -30.23 9.65
N PRO A 406 19.50 -31.55 9.55
CA PRO A 406 19.58 -32.26 8.26
C PRO A 406 18.41 -31.96 7.31
N LEU A 407 17.32 -31.38 7.81
CA LEU A 407 16.12 -31.06 7.02
C LEU A 407 16.16 -29.64 6.43
N LEU A 408 17.11 -28.81 6.85
CA LEU A 408 17.26 -27.45 6.34
C LEU A 408 17.82 -27.44 4.91
N PRO A 409 17.31 -26.57 4.02
CA PRO A 409 17.81 -26.49 2.65
C PRO A 409 19.31 -26.10 2.60
N PRO A 410 20.07 -26.66 1.63
CA PRO A 410 21.46 -26.25 1.38
C PRO A 410 21.53 -24.76 1.02
N SER A 411 22.69 -24.17 1.32
CA SER A 411 22.94 -22.72 1.28
C SER A 411 22.90 -22.12 -0.12
#